data_AF-A0A6I6JPL1-F1
#
_entry.id   AF-A0A6I6JPL1-F1
#
_cell.length_a   1.000
_cell.length_b   1.000
_cell.length_c   1.000
_cell.angle_alpha   90.00
_cell.angle_beta   90.00
_cell.angle_gamma   90.00
#
_symmetry.space_group_name_H-M   'P 1'
#
loop_
_entity.id
_entity.type
_entity.pdbx_description
1 polymer ?
#
loop_
_entity_poly.entity_id
_entity_poly.type
_entity_poly.pdbx_seq_one_letter_code
_entity_poly.pdbx_strand_id
1 'polypeptide(L)'
;MIVTPGASKDGSMMVAHSDDDELGDQRLVFVPAKKQEGMRNIYSDAMAYPRIVTDDRGPAYNTPGEPTKPLAQLSYEAIWKLLGRRQETSFAYFDGNYGIMNEKNLMMGECTNGANYEPDPNPKAGRGIPQRIFYSSGLSRIALENCATAREAVKLMGALIDEYGYFSTGETLLVGDENEAWVFEMCALPDTRHHSAWVAKRVPDGDYFVAANTFRIRDVIKDDPDHFLYSRHLVPGLKKVGWWDEAKQGTIDWLRAVSPGEYNHPYYSLRRVWRCLDRVNPDLGLSPWVKDTYTRDYPFSIAPRGNLSPLDVFALYRDHYEGTEFDLTKGTAAGPYGDPHRFVGPYDGNQNNVDKEKKFYGAWERAISVFYQGYTFVCQTRPKAPEATKGLLWFGPDVSYTTVFTPFFSKMLQLPKPYQTGSPQHFSFKSAWWHFDLLGNWARLNFKRMTEVDIKPAQRELERKGLAGVLAMDRAVAGLSEAEARQRITEFSFNQAGDVLNTWRDLTFDLLAKYSDGYINLPGTEARAVGYPAQWLNRTGYGNGPTTYDMK
;
A
#
# COMPACT_ATOMS: atom_id res chain seq x y z
N MET A 1 -1.22 -6.53 -2.33
CA MET A 1 -1.07 -7.88 -2.94
C MET A 1 -0.85 -8.92 -1.84
N ILE A 2 -1.26 -10.16 -2.07
CA ILE A 2 -0.94 -11.32 -1.23
C ILE A 2 -0.25 -12.38 -2.10
N VAL A 3 0.83 -12.96 -1.60
CA VAL A 3 1.46 -14.18 -2.14
C VAL A 3 1.45 -15.21 -1.01
N THR A 4 0.77 -16.33 -1.21
CA THR A 4 0.70 -17.41 -0.21
C THR A 4 1.95 -18.30 -0.25
N PRO A 5 2.22 -19.09 0.82
CA PRO A 5 3.39 -19.97 0.90
C PRO A 5 3.59 -20.86 -0.34
N GLY A 6 2.55 -21.51 -0.84
CA GLY A 6 2.62 -22.36 -2.03
C GLY A 6 2.96 -21.60 -3.31
N ALA A 7 2.65 -20.29 -3.36
CA ALA A 7 2.93 -19.41 -4.48
C ALA A 7 4.30 -18.72 -4.41
N SER A 8 5.05 -18.88 -3.31
CA SER A 8 6.34 -18.21 -3.11
C SER A 8 7.54 -19.15 -3.25
N LYS A 9 8.70 -18.61 -3.65
CA LYS A 9 9.90 -19.45 -3.94
C LYS A 9 10.49 -20.11 -2.69
N ASP A 10 10.32 -19.51 -1.52
CA ASP A 10 10.91 -19.95 -0.26
C ASP A 10 9.86 -20.45 0.76
N GLY A 11 8.59 -20.52 0.36
CA GLY A 11 7.47 -20.87 1.24
C GLY A 11 7.02 -19.73 2.14
N SER A 12 7.48 -18.49 1.91
CA SER A 12 7.01 -17.32 2.66
C SER A 12 5.57 -16.93 2.34
N MET A 13 4.87 -16.42 3.35
CA MET A 13 3.72 -15.54 3.13
C MET A 13 4.23 -14.12 2.87
N MET A 14 3.67 -13.43 1.87
CA MET A 14 3.92 -12.02 1.63
C MET A 14 2.62 -11.21 1.52
N VAL A 15 2.58 -10.06 2.19
CA VAL A 15 1.52 -9.04 2.06
C VAL A 15 2.18 -7.72 1.69
N ALA A 16 1.73 -7.10 0.62
CA ALA A 16 2.33 -5.89 0.08
C ALA A 16 1.30 -4.79 -0.19
N HIS A 17 1.73 -3.54 -0.15
CA HIS A 17 0.91 -2.35 -0.36
C HIS A 17 1.77 -1.18 -0.84
N SER A 18 1.24 -0.36 -1.74
CA SER A 18 1.75 0.98 -2.03
C SER A 18 0.76 1.99 -1.48
N ASP A 19 1.22 2.84 -0.59
CA ASP A 19 0.42 3.91 -0.02
C ASP A 19 0.55 5.13 -0.94
N ASP A 20 -0.51 5.36 -1.72
CA ASP A 20 -0.60 6.45 -2.68
C ASP A 20 -1.37 7.60 -1.98
N ASP A 21 -0.67 8.52 -1.31
CA ASP A 21 -1.25 9.39 -0.26
C ASP A 21 -1.13 10.91 -0.51
N GLU A 22 -0.75 11.32 -1.73
CA GLU A 22 -0.77 12.71 -2.19
C GLU A 22 -0.08 13.73 -1.25
N LEU A 23 1.18 13.45 -0.86
CA LEU A 23 1.93 14.26 0.10
C LEU A 23 1.29 14.25 1.49
N GLY A 24 0.78 13.08 1.90
CA GLY A 24 0.34 12.79 3.25
C GLY A 24 1.50 12.61 4.23
N ASP A 25 1.31 11.77 5.26
CA ASP A 25 2.34 11.51 6.25
C ASP A 25 3.29 10.37 5.86
N GLN A 26 4.46 10.75 5.34
CA GLN A 26 5.44 9.84 4.75
C GLN A 26 6.27 9.00 5.73
N ARG A 27 6.01 9.13 7.04
CA ARG A 27 6.83 8.51 8.07
C ARG A 27 6.48 7.04 8.23
N LEU A 28 7.48 6.17 8.32
CA LEU A 28 7.33 4.83 8.90
C LEU A 28 7.56 4.93 10.41
N VAL A 29 6.57 4.58 11.23
CA VAL A 29 6.64 4.72 12.69
C VAL A 29 6.79 3.36 13.36
N PHE A 30 7.72 3.27 14.31
CA PHE A 30 7.79 2.14 15.24
C PHE A 30 6.97 2.47 16.49
N VAL A 31 5.93 1.67 16.74
CA VAL A 31 5.12 1.73 17.96
C VAL A 31 5.57 0.62 18.90
N PRO A 32 6.18 0.94 20.06
CA PRO A 32 6.64 -0.06 21.00
C PRO A 32 5.47 -0.77 21.69
N ALA A 33 5.72 -1.99 22.15
CA ALA A 33 4.84 -2.69 23.07
C ALA A 33 4.64 -1.86 24.34
N LYS A 34 3.39 -1.74 24.80
CA LYS A 34 3.06 -1.01 26.03
C LYS A 34 1.98 -1.73 26.83
N LYS A 35 1.93 -1.47 28.13
CA LYS A 35 0.81 -1.92 28.95
C LYS A 35 -0.49 -1.29 28.45
N GLN A 36 -1.53 -2.09 28.38
CA GLN A 36 -2.88 -1.72 28.00
C GLN A 36 -3.74 -1.56 29.25
N GLU A 37 -3.66 -0.37 29.86
CA GLU A 37 -4.41 -0.01 31.07
C GLU A 37 -5.34 1.19 30.78
N GLY A 38 -6.55 1.17 31.33
CA GLY A 38 -7.52 2.25 31.15
C GLY A 38 -8.12 2.31 29.75
N MET A 39 -7.92 3.45 29.07
CA MET A 39 -8.61 3.80 27.82
C MET A 39 -7.66 3.86 26.63
N ARG A 40 -8.16 3.46 25.47
CA ARG A 40 -7.55 3.58 24.17
C ARG A 40 -8.22 4.71 23.38
N ASN A 41 -7.45 5.73 23.01
CA ASN A 41 -7.91 6.79 22.09
C ASN A 41 -8.18 6.22 20.69
N ILE A 42 -9.29 6.61 20.10
CA ILE A 42 -9.65 6.32 18.70
C ILE A 42 -9.62 7.66 17.97
N TYR A 43 -8.85 7.73 16.89
CA TYR A 43 -8.72 8.94 16.07
C TYR A 43 -9.56 8.78 14.80
N SER A 44 -10.11 9.88 14.29
CA SER A 44 -10.59 9.91 12.92
C SER A 44 -9.40 9.75 11.97
N ASP A 45 -9.65 9.23 10.79
CA ASP A 45 -8.61 9.14 9.77
C ASP A 45 -8.21 10.54 9.29
N ALA A 46 -6.91 10.73 9.04
CA ALA A 46 -6.35 11.97 8.52
C ALA A 46 -5.14 11.62 7.65
N MET A 47 -5.28 11.79 6.34
CA MET A 47 -4.17 11.60 5.40
C MET A 47 -3.16 12.75 5.46
N ALA A 48 -3.54 13.92 5.98
CA ALA A 48 -2.68 15.10 6.06
C ALA A 48 -1.52 14.91 7.07
N TYR A 49 -0.36 15.51 6.75
CA TYR A 49 0.76 15.55 7.68
C TYR A 49 0.58 16.62 8.79
N PRO A 50 0.88 16.30 10.07
CA PRO A 50 1.09 14.94 10.60
C PRO A 50 -0.25 14.20 10.76
N ARG A 51 -0.29 12.90 10.45
CA ARG A 51 -1.55 12.12 10.51
C ARG A 51 -2.14 12.05 11.91
N ILE A 52 -1.26 11.95 12.92
CA ILE A 52 -1.60 11.93 14.35
C ILE A 52 -0.46 12.60 15.11
N VAL A 53 -0.80 13.44 16.09
CA VAL A 53 0.11 13.98 17.10
C VAL A 53 -0.33 13.48 18.47
N THR A 54 0.48 12.65 19.11
CA THR A 54 0.16 12.03 20.40
C THR A 54 1.41 11.51 21.11
N ASP A 55 1.40 11.52 22.44
CA ASP A 55 2.39 10.88 23.31
C ASP A 55 1.98 9.46 23.74
N ASP A 56 0.76 9.02 23.39
CA ASP A 56 0.18 7.75 23.83
C ASP A 56 0.58 6.51 23.00
N ARG A 57 1.29 6.68 21.88
CA ARG A 57 1.66 5.59 20.95
C ARG A 57 3.16 5.31 20.97
N GLY A 58 3.95 6.16 20.32
CA GLY A 58 5.39 5.98 20.19
C GLY A 58 6.09 7.31 19.95
N PRO A 59 7.41 7.40 20.18
CA PRO A 59 8.14 8.67 20.17
C PRO A 59 8.05 9.45 18.84
N ALA A 60 7.87 8.76 17.71
CA ALA A 60 7.72 9.42 16.42
C ALA A 60 6.36 10.12 16.26
N TYR A 61 5.32 9.74 17.01
CA TYR A 61 4.03 10.44 17.02
C TYR A 61 4.03 11.71 17.89
N ASN A 62 5.04 11.87 18.76
CA ASN A 62 5.23 13.08 19.54
C ASN A 62 5.97 14.14 18.72
N THR A 63 5.29 14.68 17.71
CA THR A 63 5.77 15.80 16.89
C THR A 63 5.33 17.14 17.46
N PRO A 64 6.09 18.23 17.22
CA PRO A 64 5.63 19.57 17.59
C PRO A 64 4.28 19.91 16.95
N GLY A 65 3.36 20.49 17.74
CA GLY A 65 2.03 20.87 17.30
C GLY A 65 0.97 20.63 18.37
N GLU A 66 -0.28 21.00 18.05
CA GLU A 66 -1.43 20.68 18.89
C GLU A 66 -1.70 19.16 18.85
N PRO A 67 -1.89 18.49 20.01
CA PRO A 67 -2.26 17.09 20.03
C PRO A 67 -3.54 16.83 19.24
N THR A 68 -3.54 15.77 18.44
CA THR A 68 -4.72 15.37 17.68
C THR A 68 -5.82 15.00 18.66
N LYS A 69 -7.01 15.59 18.51
CA LYS A 69 -8.15 15.28 19.36
C LYS A 69 -8.68 13.88 19.02
N PRO A 70 -8.83 12.96 19.99
CA PRO A 70 -9.48 11.68 19.76
C PRO A 70 -10.95 11.88 19.35
N LEU A 71 -11.39 11.09 18.38
CA LEU A 71 -12.80 10.96 18.00
C LEU A 71 -13.59 10.29 19.13
N ALA A 72 -13.06 9.21 19.70
CA ALA A 72 -13.67 8.45 20.78
C ALA A 72 -12.61 7.81 21.68
N GLN A 73 -13.04 7.18 22.77
CA GLN A 73 -12.19 6.37 23.65
C GLN A 73 -12.90 5.05 23.98
N LEU A 74 -12.16 3.94 23.97
CA LEU A 74 -12.65 2.62 24.35
C LEU A 74 -11.80 2.07 25.50
N SER A 75 -12.39 1.37 26.46
CA SER A 75 -11.57 0.66 27.46
C SER A 75 -10.87 -0.53 26.80
N TYR A 76 -9.64 -0.83 27.24
CA TYR A 76 -8.97 -2.05 26.76
C TYR A 76 -9.76 -3.31 27.12
N GLU A 77 -10.47 -3.32 28.26
CA GLU A 77 -11.38 -4.42 28.62
C GLU A 77 -12.49 -4.65 27.59
N ALA A 78 -13.04 -3.60 26.98
CA ALA A 78 -14.04 -3.72 25.93
C ALA A 78 -13.43 -4.36 24.67
N ILE A 79 -12.22 -3.96 24.30
CA ILE A 79 -11.47 -4.56 23.18
C ILE A 79 -11.19 -6.05 23.48
N TRP A 80 -10.71 -6.37 24.68
CA TRP A 80 -10.40 -7.75 25.10
C TRP A 80 -11.65 -8.64 25.15
N LYS A 81 -12.80 -8.08 25.50
CA LYS A 81 -14.08 -8.79 25.47
C LYS A 81 -14.42 -9.23 24.05
N LEU A 82 -14.21 -8.36 23.05
CA LEU A 82 -14.42 -8.70 21.64
C LEU A 82 -13.35 -9.66 21.11
N LEU A 83 -12.11 -9.53 21.59
CA LEU A 83 -11.01 -10.45 21.29
C LEU A 83 -11.23 -11.86 21.89
N GLY A 84 -11.98 -11.95 23.00
CA GLY A 84 -12.23 -13.20 23.72
C GLY A 84 -11.12 -13.60 24.70
N ARG A 85 -10.09 -12.76 24.89
CA ARG A 85 -9.00 -12.96 25.85
C ARG A 85 -8.39 -11.62 26.27
N ARG A 86 -7.76 -11.59 27.45
CA ARG A 86 -6.99 -10.41 27.91
C ARG A 86 -5.69 -10.29 27.12
N GLN A 87 -5.32 -9.05 26.78
CA GLN A 87 -4.03 -8.69 26.18
C GLN A 87 -3.42 -7.53 26.97
N GLU A 88 -2.79 -7.83 28.09
CA GLU A 88 -2.32 -6.79 29.04
C GLU A 88 -1.19 -5.91 28.50
N THR A 89 -0.44 -6.41 27.53
CA THR A 89 0.65 -5.68 26.86
C THR A 89 0.42 -5.74 25.37
N SER A 90 0.33 -4.62 24.68
CA SER A 90 0.23 -4.60 23.22
C SER A 90 1.47 -5.19 22.58
N PHE A 91 1.34 -5.74 21.37
CA PHE A 91 2.51 -6.04 20.55
C PHE A 91 3.14 -4.74 20.02
N ALA A 92 4.46 -4.77 19.81
CA ALA A 92 5.16 -3.76 19.03
C ALA A 92 4.84 -3.93 17.53
N TYR A 93 4.77 -2.84 16.78
CA TYR A 93 4.45 -2.88 15.36
C TYR A 93 5.00 -1.68 14.57
N PHE A 94 5.11 -1.88 13.26
CA PHE A 94 5.32 -0.83 12.28
C PHE A 94 3.98 -0.24 11.83
N ASP A 95 3.93 1.08 11.75
CA ASP A 95 2.74 1.86 11.42
C ASP A 95 3.06 2.89 10.32
N GLY A 96 2.14 3.05 9.39
CA GLY A 96 2.10 4.12 8.39
C GLY A 96 0.77 4.86 8.49
N ASN A 97 0.20 5.22 7.34
CA ASN A 97 -1.19 5.68 7.27
C ASN A 97 -2.16 4.56 7.72
N TYR A 98 -1.76 3.31 7.55
CA TYR A 98 -2.40 2.11 8.10
C TYR A 98 -1.39 1.28 8.90
N GLY A 99 -1.88 0.39 9.77
CA GLY A 99 -1.00 -0.59 10.42
C GLY A 99 -0.32 -1.47 9.36
N ILE A 100 0.96 -1.81 9.55
CA ILE A 100 1.77 -2.53 8.55
C ILE A 100 2.09 -3.97 9.00
N MET A 101 2.82 -4.13 10.10
CA MET A 101 3.23 -5.46 10.59
C MET A 101 3.60 -5.41 12.08
N ASN A 102 3.24 -6.44 12.85
CA ASN A 102 3.63 -6.54 14.26
C ASN A 102 4.75 -7.57 14.52
N GLU A 103 5.29 -7.57 15.74
CA GLU A 103 6.37 -8.47 16.17
C GLU A 103 5.98 -9.97 16.23
N LYS A 104 4.68 -10.27 16.03
CA LYS A 104 4.14 -11.63 15.85
C LYS A 104 4.02 -12.03 14.38
N ASN A 105 4.49 -11.19 13.48
CA ASN A 105 4.47 -11.38 12.03
C ASN A 105 3.06 -11.37 11.42
N LEU A 106 2.08 -10.78 12.11
CA LEU A 106 0.81 -10.40 11.51
C LEU A 106 1.05 -9.20 10.60
N MET A 107 0.62 -9.30 9.36
CA MET A 107 0.88 -8.36 8.27
C MET A 107 -0.42 -7.79 7.73
N MET A 108 -0.38 -6.53 7.33
CA MET A 108 -1.51 -5.76 6.83
C MET A 108 -1.14 -5.07 5.52
N GLY A 109 -2.08 -5.00 4.59
CA GLY A 109 -2.07 -4.10 3.44
C GLY A 109 -3.44 -3.45 3.31
N GLU A 110 -3.53 -2.34 2.60
CA GLU A 110 -4.79 -1.60 2.44
C GLU A 110 -5.10 -1.39 0.95
N CYS A 111 -6.37 -1.14 0.65
CA CYS A 111 -6.81 -0.53 -0.59
C CYS A 111 -8.17 0.14 -0.42
N THR A 112 -8.23 1.46 -0.61
CA THR A 112 -9.47 2.26 -0.63
C THR A 112 -10.39 1.90 -1.80
N ASN A 113 -11.70 1.73 -1.56
CA ASN A 113 -12.69 1.33 -2.57
C ASN A 113 -13.97 2.15 -2.47
N GLY A 114 -14.65 2.38 -3.59
CA GLY A 114 -15.94 3.10 -3.55
C GLY A 114 -17.02 2.26 -2.86
N ALA A 115 -17.83 2.89 -2.00
CA ALA A 115 -19.00 2.28 -1.40
C ALA A 115 -20.28 3.07 -1.73
N ASN A 116 -21.44 2.40 -1.69
CA ASN A 116 -22.74 3.04 -1.97
C ASN A 116 -23.19 4.04 -0.89
N TYR A 117 -22.56 4.03 0.29
CA TYR A 117 -22.87 4.91 1.40
C TYR A 117 -21.62 5.25 2.22
N GLU A 118 -21.31 6.54 2.30
CA GLU A 118 -20.08 7.07 2.92
C GLU A 118 -20.43 8.10 4.00
N PRO A 119 -20.84 7.67 5.21
CA PRO A 119 -21.25 8.58 6.27
C PRO A 119 -20.04 9.20 6.98
N ASP A 120 -20.23 10.40 7.52
CA ASP A 120 -19.29 11.02 8.45
C ASP A 120 -19.07 10.18 9.72
N PRO A 121 -17.91 10.33 10.39
CA PRO A 121 -17.69 9.74 11.71
C PRO A 121 -18.71 10.25 12.73
N ASN A 122 -19.16 9.37 13.62
CA ASN A 122 -20.07 9.72 14.71
C ASN A 122 -19.60 9.10 16.05
N PRO A 123 -19.11 9.90 17.00
CA PRO A 123 -18.54 9.38 18.24
C PRO A 123 -19.56 8.85 19.24
N LYS A 124 -20.86 9.17 19.09
CA LYS A 124 -21.91 8.78 20.06
C LYS A 124 -23.15 8.26 19.38
N ALA A 125 -23.65 7.11 19.82
CA ALA A 125 -24.98 6.66 19.43
C ALA A 125 -26.06 7.63 19.96
N GLY A 126 -27.07 7.89 19.15
CA GLY A 126 -28.22 8.74 19.48
C GLY A 126 -29.53 8.12 19.02
N ARG A 127 -30.66 8.79 19.26
CA ARG A 127 -31.98 8.30 18.83
C ARG A 127 -32.03 8.23 17.30
N GLY A 128 -31.91 7.02 16.76
CA GLY A 128 -31.91 6.77 15.31
C GLY A 128 -30.62 7.16 14.60
N ILE A 129 -29.48 7.30 15.32
CA ILE A 129 -28.17 7.57 14.72
C ILE A 129 -27.16 6.59 15.33
N PRO A 130 -26.55 5.68 14.55
CA PRO A 130 -25.60 4.71 15.06
C PRO A 130 -24.25 5.39 15.37
N GLN A 131 -23.51 4.83 16.33
CA GLN A 131 -22.10 5.18 16.52
C GLN A 131 -21.30 4.68 15.31
N ARG A 132 -20.29 5.46 14.90
CA ARG A 132 -19.35 5.13 13.82
C ARG A 132 -17.99 5.73 14.15
N ILE A 133 -17.14 4.93 14.76
CA ILE A 133 -15.83 5.40 15.24
C ILE A 133 -14.65 4.71 14.56
N PHE A 134 -14.90 3.72 13.70
CA PHE A 134 -13.84 2.99 13.02
C PHE A 134 -13.74 3.30 11.54
N TYR A 135 -12.49 3.45 11.11
CA TYR A 135 -12.03 3.36 9.74
C TYR A 135 -10.94 2.28 9.66
N SER A 136 -10.54 1.87 8.45
CA SER A 136 -9.55 0.80 8.22
C SER A 136 -8.24 1.02 8.98
N SER A 137 -7.78 2.28 9.08
CA SER A 137 -6.56 2.65 9.79
C SER A 137 -6.64 2.46 11.31
N GLY A 138 -7.80 2.70 11.92
CA GLY A 138 -8.03 2.42 13.35
C GLY A 138 -8.12 0.91 13.63
N LEU A 139 -8.81 0.18 12.75
CA LEU A 139 -9.02 -1.26 12.87
C LEU A 139 -7.71 -2.05 12.76
N SER A 140 -6.90 -1.76 11.73
CA SER A 140 -5.60 -2.39 11.52
C SER A 140 -4.66 -2.19 12.70
N ARG A 141 -4.60 -0.98 13.27
CA ARG A 141 -3.76 -0.67 14.44
C ARG A 141 -4.19 -1.44 15.69
N ILE A 142 -5.49 -1.49 16.00
CA ILE A 142 -5.98 -2.28 17.15
C ILE A 142 -5.72 -3.77 16.93
N ALA A 143 -5.89 -4.28 15.71
CA ALA A 143 -5.56 -5.66 15.39
C ALA A 143 -4.07 -5.95 15.59
N LEU A 144 -3.17 -5.10 15.09
CA LEU A 144 -1.72 -5.27 15.28
C LEU A 144 -1.29 -5.15 16.75
N GLU A 145 -1.98 -4.32 17.54
CA GLU A 145 -1.74 -4.19 18.98
C GLU A 145 -2.11 -5.47 19.75
N ASN A 146 -3.03 -6.31 19.25
CA ASN A 146 -3.69 -7.35 20.05
C ASN A 146 -3.67 -8.78 19.48
N CYS A 147 -3.48 -8.94 18.18
CA CYS A 147 -3.64 -10.22 17.49
C CYS A 147 -2.29 -10.77 17.01
N ALA A 148 -2.14 -12.10 17.08
CA ALA A 148 -0.96 -12.80 16.55
C ALA A 148 -1.23 -13.51 15.22
N THR A 149 -2.51 -13.69 14.85
CA THR A 149 -2.92 -14.41 13.64
C THR A 149 -3.90 -13.59 12.80
N ALA A 150 -3.91 -13.82 11.49
CA ALA A 150 -4.75 -13.14 10.52
C ALA A 150 -6.23 -13.39 10.78
N ARG A 151 -6.60 -14.63 11.11
CA ARG A 151 -7.98 -14.99 11.45
C ARG A 151 -8.48 -14.32 12.73
N GLU A 152 -7.62 -14.21 13.75
CA GLU A 152 -7.94 -13.47 14.98
C GLU A 152 -8.11 -11.98 14.70
N ALA A 153 -7.24 -11.39 13.88
CA ALA A 153 -7.34 -10.01 13.44
C ALA A 153 -8.65 -9.72 12.66
N VAL A 154 -9.01 -10.57 11.69
CA VAL A 154 -10.27 -10.45 10.95
C VAL A 154 -11.48 -10.48 11.90
N LYS A 155 -11.49 -11.40 12.86
CA LYS A 155 -12.58 -11.51 13.85
C LYS A 155 -12.66 -10.27 14.75
N LEU A 156 -11.53 -9.78 15.26
CA LEU A 156 -11.51 -8.59 16.10
C LEU A 156 -11.98 -7.35 15.34
N MET A 157 -11.42 -7.10 14.15
CA MET A 157 -11.81 -5.95 13.31
C MET A 157 -13.29 -6.01 12.94
N GLY A 158 -13.79 -7.18 12.55
CA GLY A 158 -15.20 -7.39 12.26
C GLY A 158 -16.10 -7.15 13.47
N ALA A 159 -15.71 -7.62 14.66
CA ALA A 159 -16.45 -7.39 15.89
C ALA A 159 -16.47 -5.90 16.30
N LEU A 160 -15.36 -5.18 16.09
CA LEU A 160 -15.29 -3.74 16.32
C LEU A 160 -16.23 -2.97 15.39
N ILE A 161 -16.29 -3.34 14.11
CA ILE A 161 -17.25 -2.76 13.15
C ILE A 161 -18.68 -3.07 13.56
N ASP A 162 -18.97 -4.31 13.93
CA ASP A 162 -20.33 -4.76 14.30
C ASP A 162 -20.83 -4.14 15.61
N GLU A 163 -19.93 -3.67 16.47
CA GLU A 163 -20.30 -3.06 17.77
C GLU A 163 -20.32 -1.53 17.72
N TYR A 164 -19.34 -0.92 17.05
CA TYR A 164 -19.08 0.52 17.16
C TYR A 164 -19.18 1.27 15.82
N GLY A 165 -19.44 0.54 14.74
CA GLY A 165 -19.72 1.07 13.42
C GLY A 165 -18.51 1.61 12.66
N TYR A 166 -18.70 1.61 11.35
CA TYR A 166 -17.74 2.04 10.33
C TYR A 166 -18.22 3.34 9.67
N PHE A 167 -17.31 4.25 9.36
CA PHE A 167 -17.57 5.52 8.65
C PHE A 167 -16.71 5.63 7.39
N SER A 168 -16.98 6.64 6.54
CA SER A 168 -16.29 6.91 5.27
C SER A 168 -16.56 5.89 4.16
N THR A 169 -15.76 5.96 3.11
CA THR A 169 -15.77 5.09 1.92
C THR A 169 -15.45 3.63 2.24
N GLY A 170 -15.60 2.75 1.24
CA GLY A 170 -15.33 1.33 1.39
C GLY A 170 -13.84 1.03 1.49
N GLU A 171 -13.48 -0.03 2.19
CA GLU A 171 -12.07 -0.36 2.42
C GLU A 171 -11.79 -1.85 2.30
N THR A 172 -10.59 -2.18 1.81
CA THR A 172 -10.07 -3.54 1.76
C THR A 172 -8.81 -3.60 2.60
N LEU A 173 -8.78 -4.47 3.61
CA LEU A 173 -7.56 -4.84 4.32
C LEU A 173 -7.12 -6.24 3.89
N LEU A 174 -5.86 -6.35 3.50
CA LEU A 174 -5.18 -7.61 3.25
C LEU A 174 -4.52 -8.04 4.55
N VAL A 175 -4.92 -9.17 5.12
CA VAL A 175 -4.50 -9.61 6.45
C VAL A 175 -3.81 -10.95 6.32
N GLY A 176 -2.52 -11.03 6.62
CA GLY A 176 -1.73 -12.26 6.48
C GLY A 176 -0.89 -12.58 7.71
N ASP A 177 -0.71 -13.86 8.00
CA ASP A 177 0.26 -14.36 8.97
C ASP A 177 1.12 -15.49 8.34
N GLU A 178 1.82 -16.29 9.15
CA GLU A 178 2.67 -17.36 8.62
C GLU A 178 1.89 -18.51 7.93
N ASN A 179 0.59 -18.64 8.18
CA ASN A 179 -0.24 -19.79 7.78
C ASN A 179 -1.41 -19.41 6.86
N GLU A 180 -2.05 -18.27 7.08
CA GLU A 180 -3.26 -17.87 6.36
C GLU A 180 -3.21 -16.42 5.91
N ALA A 181 -3.90 -16.12 4.80
CA ALA A 181 -4.16 -14.77 4.36
C ALA A 181 -5.63 -14.57 4.00
N TRP A 182 -6.13 -13.38 4.30
CA TRP A 182 -7.53 -12.99 4.19
C TRP A 182 -7.63 -11.63 3.49
N VAL A 183 -8.60 -11.51 2.60
CA VAL A 183 -9.05 -10.23 2.04
C VAL A 183 -10.28 -9.83 2.85
N PHE A 184 -10.21 -8.71 3.57
CA PHE A 184 -11.25 -8.21 4.46
C PHE A 184 -11.82 -6.90 3.91
N GLU A 185 -13.04 -6.93 3.39
CA GLU A 185 -13.70 -5.80 2.75
C GLU A 185 -14.83 -5.27 3.65
N MET A 186 -14.95 -3.95 3.76
CA MET A 186 -15.89 -3.32 4.71
C MET A 186 -16.53 -2.05 4.14
N CYS A 187 -17.75 -1.76 4.58
CA CYS A 187 -18.47 -0.53 4.24
C CYS A 187 -19.51 -0.15 5.30
N ALA A 188 -20.02 1.08 5.22
CA ALA A 188 -21.20 1.49 5.96
C ALA A 188 -22.50 1.11 5.23
N LEU A 189 -23.60 1.03 5.97
CA LEU A 189 -24.95 0.84 5.47
C LEU A 189 -25.86 1.98 5.98
N PRO A 190 -26.81 2.48 5.16
CA PRO A 190 -27.76 3.53 5.54
C PRO A 190 -28.92 2.98 6.38
N ASP A 191 -28.59 2.30 7.49
CA ASP A 191 -29.55 1.84 8.50
C ASP A 191 -29.03 2.13 9.91
N THR A 192 -29.95 2.23 10.86
CA THR A 192 -29.62 2.59 12.25
C THR A 192 -29.24 1.40 13.11
N ARG A 193 -29.75 0.21 12.79
CA ARG A 193 -29.52 -1.04 13.54
C ARG A 193 -28.46 -1.90 12.87
N HIS A 194 -28.45 -1.95 11.55
CA HIS A 194 -27.53 -2.68 10.70
C HIS A 194 -26.64 -1.67 9.98
N HIS A 195 -25.88 -0.91 10.76
CA HIS A 195 -25.24 0.32 10.31
C HIS A 195 -24.00 0.12 9.46
N SER A 196 -23.39 -1.06 9.48
CA SER A 196 -22.16 -1.37 8.76
C SER A 196 -22.15 -2.84 8.38
N ALA A 197 -21.34 -3.20 7.39
CA ALA A 197 -21.13 -4.58 6.98
C ALA A 197 -19.67 -4.80 6.58
N TRP A 198 -19.24 -6.05 6.68
CA TRP A 198 -17.94 -6.50 6.24
C TRP A 198 -18.02 -7.96 5.81
N VAL A 199 -17.10 -8.37 4.95
CA VAL A 199 -16.90 -9.77 4.53
C VAL A 199 -15.41 -10.03 4.44
N ALA A 200 -14.99 -11.25 4.72
CA ALA A 200 -13.63 -11.70 4.59
C ALA A 200 -13.58 -13.01 3.82
N LYS A 201 -12.67 -13.11 2.84
CA LYS A 201 -12.42 -14.32 2.08
C LYS A 201 -10.96 -14.73 2.20
N ARG A 202 -10.71 -15.99 2.53
CA ARG A 202 -9.37 -16.56 2.59
C ARG A 202 -8.78 -16.69 1.19
N VAL A 203 -7.50 -16.32 1.04
CA VAL A 203 -6.72 -16.60 -0.18
C VAL A 203 -6.22 -18.04 -0.09
N PRO A 204 -6.50 -18.91 -1.07
CA PRO A 204 -6.01 -20.28 -1.08
C PRO A 204 -4.48 -20.34 -1.04
N ASP A 205 -3.92 -21.36 -0.38
CA ASP A 205 -2.48 -21.61 -0.50
C ASP A 205 -2.13 -22.04 -1.94
N GLY A 206 -1.00 -21.56 -2.46
CA GLY A 206 -0.63 -21.71 -3.87
C GLY A 206 -1.07 -20.55 -4.77
N ASP A 207 -1.86 -19.61 -4.24
CA ASP A 207 -2.38 -18.48 -5.01
C ASP A 207 -1.69 -17.13 -4.72
N TYR A 208 -1.79 -16.26 -5.71
CA TYR A 208 -1.55 -14.82 -5.70
C TYR A 208 -2.87 -14.05 -5.77
N PHE A 209 -3.00 -13.00 -4.95
CA PHE A 209 -4.12 -12.07 -4.97
C PHE A 209 -3.65 -10.62 -5.14
N VAL A 210 -4.41 -9.85 -5.92
CA VAL A 210 -4.22 -8.41 -6.10
C VAL A 210 -5.50 -7.64 -5.83
N ALA A 211 -5.37 -6.59 -5.03
CA ALA A 211 -6.38 -5.54 -4.91
C ALA A 211 -5.86 -4.29 -5.64
N ALA A 212 -6.80 -3.61 -6.27
CA ALA A 212 -6.74 -2.22 -6.69
C ALA A 212 -8.06 -1.58 -6.25
N ASN A 213 -8.24 -0.26 -6.34
CA ASN A 213 -9.35 0.48 -5.73
C ASN A 213 -10.75 0.06 -6.25
N THR A 214 -11.22 -1.13 -5.88
CA THR A 214 -12.50 -1.76 -6.17
C THR A 214 -12.55 -3.07 -5.38
N PHE A 215 -13.70 -3.38 -4.77
CA PHE A 215 -13.87 -4.65 -4.08
C PHE A 215 -13.67 -5.85 -5.03
N ARG A 216 -13.10 -6.92 -4.51
CA ARG A 216 -12.77 -8.14 -5.25
C ARG A 216 -13.64 -9.32 -4.82
N ILE A 217 -14.22 -9.30 -3.63
CA ILE A 217 -15.09 -10.39 -3.19
C ILE A 217 -16.45 -10.29 -3.90
N ARG A 218 -16.86 -11.43 -4.50
CA ARG A 218 -18.13 -11.57 -5.21
C ARG A 218 -19.10 -12.37 -4.35
N ASP A 219 -19.19 -13.67 -4.60
CA ASP A 219 -20.19 -14.53 -3.98
C ASP A 219 -19.83 -14.78 -2.51
N VAL A 220 -20.68 -14.30 -1.59
CA VAL A 220 -20.54 -14.54 -0.15
C VAL A 220 -21.13 -15.90 0.16
N ILE A 221 -20.26 -16.86 0.45
CA ILE A 221 -20.64 -18.23 0.79
C ILE A 221 -20.99 -18.29 2.28
N LYS A 222 -22.21 -18.75 2.57
CA LYS A 222 -22.68 -19.00 3.94
C LYS A 222 -22.18 -20.37 4.41
N ASP A 223 -22.04 -20.54 5.72
CA ASP A 223 -21.70 -21.82 6.36
C ASP A 223 -20.32 -22.41 5.97
N ASP A 224 -19.38 -21.57 5.54
CA ASP A 224 -17.98 -21.94 5.25
C ASP A 224 -16.98 -21.10 6.07
N PRO A 225 -16.91 -21.30 7.40
CA PRO A 225 -16.07 -20.48 8.29
C PRO A 225 -14.56 -20.63 8.03
N ASP A 226 -14.14 -21.68 7.30
CA ASP A 226 -12.74 -21.92 6.97
C ASP A 226 -12.24 -20.99 5.87
N HIS A 227 -13.13 -20.58 4.96
CA HIS A 227 -12.81 -19.73 3.81
C HIS A 227 -13.55 -18.39 3.78
N PHE A 228 -14.64 -18.24 4.53
CA PHE A 228 -15.48 -17.05 4.57
C PHE A 228 -15.89 -16.65 5.99
N LEU A 229 -15.76 -15.37 6.29
CA LEU A 229 -16.29 -14.74 7.51
C LEU A 229 -17.06 -13.48 7.10
N TYR A 230 -18.13 -13.12 7.80
CA TYR A 230 -18.89 -11.92 7.46
C TYR A 230 -19.63 -11.35 8.67
N SER A 231 -19.99 -10.07 8.55
CA SER A 231 -20.72 -9.31 9.57
C SER A 231 -22.07 -9.94 9.91
N ARG A 232 -22.41 -9.94 11.21
CA ARG A 232 -23.77 -10.30 11.66
C ARG A 232 -24.85 -9.36 11.12
N HIS A 233 -24.45 -8.17 10.64
CA HIS A 233 -25.33 -7.16 10.07
C HIS A 233 -25.46 -7.24 8.55
N LEU A 234 -24.62 -8.03 7.86
CA LEU A 234 -24.60 -8.10 6.39
C LEU A 234 -25.98 -8.45 5.81
N VAL A 235 -26.45 -9.67 6.06
CA VAL A 235 -27.70 -10.19 5.49
C VAL A 235 -28.92 -9.34 5.88
N PRO A 236 -29.20 -9.07 7.17
CA PRO A 236 -30.37 -8.27 7.54
C PRO A 236 -30.24 -6.80 7.10
N GLY A 237 -29.02 -6.25 7.09
CA GLY A 237 -28.75 -4.89 6.64
C GLY A 237 -29.05 -4.71 5.15
N LEU A 238 -28.51 -5.58 4.29
CA LEU A 238 -28.76 -5.51 2.85
C LEU A 238 -30.25 -5.67 2.50
N LYS A 239 -30.97 -6.58 3.18
CA LYS A 239 -32.43 -6.71 3.02
C LYS A 239 -33.15 -5.43 3.46
N LYS A 240 -32.73 -4.84 4.58
CA LYS A 240 -33.37 -3.65 5.17
C LYS A 240 -33.23 -2.41 4.28
N VAL A 241 -32.06 -2.21 3.65
CA VAL A 241 -31.80 -1.07 2.75
C VAL A 241 -32.21 -1.35 1.30
N GLY A 242 -32.66 -2.57 1.00
CA GLY A 242 -33.13 -2.96 -0.33
C GLY A 242 -32.01 -3.17 -1.36
N TRP A 243 -30.77 -3.42 -0.93
CA TRP A 243 -29.62 -3.64 -1.81
C TRP A 243 -29.46 -5.10 -2.25
N TRP A 244 -30.13 -6.03 -1.56
CA TRP A 244 -30.19 -7.42 -1.96
C TRP A 244 -31.54 -8.07 -1.60
N ASP A 245 -32.04 -8.88 -2.52
CA ASP A 245 -33.26 -9.67 -2.40
C ASP A 245 -32.97 -11.15 -2.73
N GLU A 246 -32.97 -11.98 -1.69
CA GLU A 246 -32.66 -13.42 -1.77
C GLU A 246 -33.52 -14.16 -2.80
N ALA A 247 -34.82 -13.82 -2.90
CA ALA A 247 -35.73 -14.50 -3.81
C ALA A 247 -35.44 -14.19 -5.28
N LYS A 248 -34.81 -13.04 -5.56
CA LYS A 248 -34.48 -12.60 -6.92
C LYS A 248 -33.05 -12.89 -7.33
N GLN A 249 -32.12 -12.81 -6.37
CA GLN A 249 -30.69 -12.81 -6.66
C GLN A 249 -29.96 -14.07 -6.15
N GLY A 250 -30.56 -14.83 -5.22
CA GLY A 250 -29.88 -15.95 -4.59
C GLY A 250 -28.68 -15.49 -3.76
N THR A 251 -27.48 -16.01 -4.05
CA THR A 251 -26.24 -15.67 -3.33
C THR A 251 -25.95 -14.16 -3.35
N ILE A 252 -25.43 -13.63 -2.24
CA ILE A 252 -25.02 -12.22 -2.17
C ILE A 252 -23.76 -12.05 -3.02
N ASP A 253 -23.84 -11.19 -4.04
CA ASP A 253 -22.68 -10.67 -4.75
C ASP A 253 -22.23 -9.37 -4.06
N TRP A 254 -21.21 -9.45 -3.21
CA TRP A 254 -20.78 -8.37 -2.31
C TRP A 254 -20.46 -7.08 -3.07
N LEU A 255 -19.51 -7.09 -4.02
CA LEU A 255 -19.17 -5.91 -4.82
C LEU A 255 -20.43 -5.28 -5.43
N ARG A 256 -21.32 -6.08 -6.03
CA ARG A 256 -22.55 -5.56 -6.67
C ARG A 256 -23.56 -4.99 -5.68
N ALA A 257 -23.61 -5.54 -4.47
CA ALA A 257 -24.57 -5.12 -3.44
C ALA A 257 -24.15 -3.81 -2.77
N VAL A 258 -22.86 -3.59 -2.53
CA VAL A 258 -22.40 -2.50 -1.65
C VAL A 258 -21.57 -1.41 -2.32
N SER A 259 -21.20 -1.55 -3.59
CA SER A 259 -20.29 -0.62 -4.26
C SER A 259 -20.80 -0.24 -5.66
N PRO A 260 -20.49 0.99 -6.14
CA PRO A 260 -20.70 1.38 -7.53
C PRO A 260 -19.72 0.71 -8.52
N GLY A 261 -18.72 -0.03 -8.03
CA GLY A 261 -17.70 -0.69 -8.83
C GLY A 261 -16.35 0.05 -8.82
N GLU A 262 -15.93 0.56 -9.98
CA GLU A 262 -14.67 1.26 -10.24
C GLU A 262 -14.63 2.59 -9.49
N TYR A 263 -13.52 2.84 -8.81
CA TYR A 263 -13.37 3.97 -7.89
C TYR A 263 -13.48 5.34 -8.55
N ASN A 264 -12.82 5.54 -9.70
CA ASN A 264 -12.74 6.84 -10.34
C ASN A 264 -13.19 6.83 -11.81
N HIS A 265 -12.57 6.02 -12.65
CA HIS A 265 -12.89 5.94 -14.08
C HIS A 265 -12.94 4.46 -14.50
N PRO A 266 -13.68 4.08 -15.55
CA PRO A 266 -13.46 2.78 -16.19
C PRO A 266 -11.96 2.50 -16.36
N TYR A 267 -11.52 1.32 -15.90
CA TYR A 267 -10.12 0.87 -15.93
C TYR A 267 -9.15 1.56 -14.95
N TYR A 268 -9.61 2.42 -14.03
CA TYR A 268 -8.76 2.98 -12.98
C TYR A 268 -8.18 1.88 -12.06
N SER A 269 -8.98 0.86 -11.76
CA SER A 269 -8.58 -0.27 -10.92
C SER A 269 -8.44 -1.56 -11.71
N LEU A 270 -9.38 -1.85 -12.61
CA LEU A 270 -9.40 -3.12 -13.34
C LEU A 270 -8.19 -3.30 -14.27
N ARG A 271 -7.58 -2.21 -14.79
CA ARG A 271 -6.33 -2.33 -15.56
C ARG A 271 -5.16 -2.81 -14.71
N ARG A 272 -5.03 -2.30 -13.47
CA ARG A 272 -3.99 -2.73 -12.54
C ARG A 272 -4.18 -4.17 -12.10
N VAL A 273 -5.43 -4.57 -11.83
CA VAL A 273 -5.78 -5.97 -11.53
C VAL A 273 -5.34 -6.86 -12.69
N TRP A 274 -5.77 -6.56 -13.91
CA TRP A 274 -5.37 -7.31 -15.11
C TRP A 274 -3.86 -7.39 -15.23
N ARG A 275 -3.17 -6.25 -15.17
CA ARG A 275 -1.73 -6.19 -15.39
C ARG A 275 -0.96 -7.02 -14.38
N CYS A 276 -1.35 -6.99 -13.11
CA CYS A 276 -0.71 -7.81 -12.10
C CYS A 276 -0.93 -9.31 -12.35
N LEU A 277 -2.15 -9.72 -12.71
CA LEU A 277 -2.45 -11.12 -13.04
C LEU A 277 -1.69 -11.58 -14.30
N ASP A 278 -1.65 -10.75 -15.35
CA ASP A 278 -0.91 -10.99 -16.59
C ASP A 278 0.60 -11.12 -16.34
N ARG A 279 1.17 -10.25 -15.50
CA ARG A 279 2.60 -10.28 -15.14
C ARG A 279 3.02 -11.56 -14.42
N VAL A 280 2.15 -12.15 -13.60
CA VAL A 280 2.46 -13.36 -12.83
C VAL A 280 2.05 -14.65 -13.54
N ASN A 281 1.06 -14.60 -14.42
CA ASN A 281 0.62 -15.75 -15.22
C ASN A 281 0.01 -15.32 -16.57
N PRO A 282 0.84 -14.99 -17.58
CA PRO A 282 0.35 -14.54 -18.89
C PRO A 282 -0.33 -15.68 -19.68
N ASP A 283 -0.09 -16.94 -19.30
CA ASP A 283 -0.65 -18.12 -19.99
C ASP A 283 -2.17 -18.23 -19.79
N LEU A 284 -2.74 -17.51 -18.81
CA LEU A 284 -4.19 -17.39 -18.64
C LEU A 284 -4.86 -16.60 -19.75
N GLY A 285 -4.11 -15.79 -20.51
CA GLY A 285 -4.64 -15.02 -21.64
C GLY A 285 -5.78 -14.07 -21.27
N LEU A 286 -5.77 -13.54 -20.03
CA LEU A 286 -6.81 -12.63 -19.56
C LEU A 286 -6.84 -11.37 -20.44
N SER A 287 -8.01 -11.03 -20.94
CA SER A 287 -8.20 -9.81 -21.74
C SER A 287 -7.99 -8.57 -20.87
N PRO A 288 -7.28 -7.52 -21.32
CA PRO A 288 -7.25 -6.23 -20.63
C PRO A 288 -8.60 -5.49 -20.68
N TRP A 289 -9.54 -5.98 -21.48
CA TRP A 289 -10.85 -5.41 -21.72
C TRP A 289 -11.97 -6.28 -21.14
N VAL A 290 -12.90 -5.66 -20.43
CA VAL A 290 -14.04 -6.29 -19.77
C VAL A 290 -15.33 -5.57 -20.11
N LYS A 291 -16.47 -6.25 -19.91
CA LYS A 291 -17.80 -5.73 -20.25
C LYS A 291 -18.19 -4.50 -19.41
N ASP A 292 -18.00 -4.59 -18.10
CA ASP A 292 -18.39 -3.55 -17.15
C ASP A 292 -17.58 -3.66 -15.85
N THR A 293 -17.78 -2.67 -14.97
CA THR A 293 -17.10 -2.61 -13.67
C THR A 293 -17.38 -3.78 -12.73
N TYR A 294 -18.48 -4.52 -12.94
CA TYR A 294 -18.86 -5.66 -12.13
C TYR A 294 -18.40 -6.98 -12.76
N THR A 295 -17.45 -6.93 -13.70
CA THR A 295 -16.87 -8.10 -14.38
C THR A 295 -16.51 -9.25 -13.44
N ARG A 296 -16.65 -10.47 -13.96
CA ARG A 296 -16.20 -11.73 -13.34
C ARG A 296 -15.03 -12.35 -14.11
N ASP A 297 -14.53 -11.68 -15.15
CA ASP A 297 -13.47 -12.16 -16.03
C ASP A 297 -12.12 -12.26 -15.30
N TYR A 298 -11.94 -11.43 -14.26
CA TYR A 298 -10.75 -11.47 -13.41
C TYR A 298 -11.04 -12.29 -12.14
N PRO A 299 -10.43 -13.48 -12.00
CA PRO A 299 -10.64 -14.36 -10.84
C PRO A 299 -10.20 -13.68 -9.54
N PHE A 300 -10.76 -14.12 -8.41
CA PHE A 300 -10.40 -13.59 -7.09
C PHE A 300 -8.89 -13.67 -6.85
N SER A 301 -8.31 -14.86 -7.06
CA SER A 301 -6.88 -15.16 -6.96
C SER A 301 -6.49 -16.17 -8.04
N ILE A 302 -5.19 -16.31 -8.31
CA ILE A 302 -4.66 -17.27 -9.31
C ILE A 302 -3.37 -17.91 -8.82
N ALA A 303 -3.09 -19.14 -9.26
CA ALA A 303 -1.75 -19.68 -9.20
C ALA A 303 -0.83 -18.92 -10.19
N PRO A 304 0.32 -18.38 -9.75
CA PRO A 304 1.28 -17.79 -10.66
C PRO A 304 1.90 -18.88 -11.56
N ARG A 305 2.39 -18.51 -12.76
CA ARG A 305 3.05 -19.46 -13.68
C ARG A 305 4.29 -20.11 -13.04
N GLY A 306 4.98 -19.35 -12.20
CA GLY A 306 6.05 -19.84 -11.35
C GLY A 306 6.05 -19.10 -10.02
N ASN A 307 6.56 -19.76 -8.99
CA ASN A 307 6.59 -19.20 -7.64
C ASN A 307 7.32 -17.85 -7.61
N LEU A 308 6.87 -16.94 -6.76
CA LEU A 308 7.31 -15.56 -6.68
C LEU A 308 8.32 -15.35 -5.54
N SER A 309 9.35 -14.54 -5.78
CA SER A 309 10.25 -14.02 -4.74
C SER A 309 9.85 -12.60 -4.32
N PRO A 310 10.40 -12.06 -3.22
CA PRO A 310 10.23 -10.65 -2.89
C PRO A 310 10.60 -9.69 -4.03
N LEU A 311 11.68 -9.98 -4.78
CA LEU A 311 12.07 -9.16 -5.94
C LEU A 311 11.03 -9.16 -7.06
N ASP A 312 10.33 -10.29 -7.25
CA ASP A 312 9.25 -10.37 -8.24
C ASP A 312 8.08 -9.46 -7.80
N VAL A 313 7.76 -9.44 -6.51
CA VAL A 313 6.74 -8.52 -5.93
C VAL A 313 7.18 -7.06 -6.04
N PHE A 314 8.44 -6.73 -5.76
CA PHE A 314 8.97 -5.37 -5.95
C PHE A 314 8.80 -4.92 -7.40
N ALA A 315 9.08 -5.80 -8.36
CA ALA A 315 8.95 -5.50 -9.78
C ALA A 315 7.50 -5.27 -10.21
N LEU A 316 6.50 -5.89 -9.57
CA LEU A 316 5.08 -5.62 -9.86
C LEU A 316 4.68 -4.19 -9.48
N TYR A 317 5.18 -3.69 -8.34
CA TYR A 317 4.91 -2.32 -7.91
C TYR A 317 5.61 -1.25 -8.75
N ARG A 318 6.56 -1.64 -9.60
CA ARG A 318 7.35 -0.76 -10.47
C ARG A 318 6.76 -0.60 -11.88
N ASP A 319 5.60 -1.19 -12.14
CA ASP A 319 5.06 -1.32 -13.49
C ASP A 319 4.18 -0.10 -13.88
N HIS A 320 4.37 0.36 -15.11
CA HIS A 320 3.59 1.40 -15.79
C HIS A 320 3.01 0.86 -17.11
N TYR A 321 2.69 -0.43 -17.13
CA TYR A 321 2.20 -1.20 -18.28
C TYR A 321 3.22 -1.37 -19.41
N GLU A 322 4.51 -1.42 -19.08
CA GLU A 322 5.59 -1.52 -20.07
C GLU A 322 5.39 -2.72 -21.01
N GLY A 323 5.56 -2.47 -22.32
CA GLY A 323 5.42 -3.49 -23.36
C GLY A 323 3.98 -3.81 -23.77
N THR A 324 2.99 -3.08 -23.25
CA THR A 324 1.57 -3.19 -23.65
C THR A 324 1.14 -1.97 -24.46
N GLU A 325 -0.10 -1.96 -24.97
CA GLU A 325 -0.69 -0.77 -25.59
C GLU A 325 -0.92 0.40 -24.60
N PHE A 326 -0.85 0.13 -23.29
CA PHE A 326 -1.06 1.10 -22.21
C PHE A 326 0.26 1.67 -21.65
N ASP A 327 1.40 1.32 -22.25
CA ASP A 327 2.74 1.69 -21.78
C ASP A 327 2.91 3.21 -21.65
N LEU A 328 2.95 3.70 -20.41
CA LEU A 328 3.06 5.12 -20.11
C LEU A 328 4.45 5.69 -20.41
N THR A 329 5.45 4.86 -20.67
CA THR A 329 6.80 5.32 -21.08
C THR A 329 6.87 5.68 -22.57
N LYS A 330 5.75 5.56 -23.30
CA LYS A 330 5.64 5.80 -24.75
C LYS A 330 4.69 6.95 -25.08
N GLY A 331 4.76 7.36 -26.35
CA GLY A 331 3.85 8.37 -26.91
C GLY A 331 4.23 9.79 -26.56
N THR A 332 3.41 10.75 -27.00
CA THR A 332 3.69 12.18 -26.82
C THR A 332 3.67 12.59 -25.35
N ALA A 333 2.75 12.01 -24.57
CA ALA A 333 2.61 12.32 -23.15
C ALA A 333 3.82 11.90 -22.31
N ALA A 334 4.63 10.95 -22.78
CA ALA A 334 5.86 10.55 -22.11
C ALA A 334 7.06 11.49 -22.37
N GLY A 335 6.86 12.55 -23.16
CA GLY A 335 7.92 13.49 -23.49
C GLY A 335 9.04 12.88 -24.33
N PRO A 336 10.17 13.59 -24.47
CA PRO A 336 11.31 13.11 -25.25
C PRO A 336 12.09 11.96 -24.57
N TYR A 337 11.91 11.78 -23.26
CA TYR A 337 12.73 10.87 -22.45
C TYR A 337 11.93 9.77 -21.73
N GLY A 338 10.66 9.56 -22.12
CA GLY A 338 9.87 8.41 -21.66
C GLY A 338 9.39 8.50 -20.21
N ASP A 339 9.07 9.70 -19.73
CA ASP A 339 8.55 9.94 -18.37
C ASP A 339 7.10 9.39 -18.24
N PRO A 340 6.83 8.38 -17.39
CA PRO A 340 5.51 7.79 -17.26
C PRO A 340 4.53 8.62 -16.41
N HIS A 341 5.01 9.67 -15.74
CA HIS A 341 4.17 10.43 -14.83
C HIS A 341 3.06 11.21 -15.55
N ARG A 342 1.83 11.17 -15.02
CA ARG A 342 0.63 11.83 -15.55
C ARG A 342 -0.04 12.63 -14.44
N PHE A 343 0.31 13.90 -14.34
CA PHE A 343 -0.17 14.77 -13.26
C PHE A 343 -1.65 15.09 -13.38
N VAL A 344 -2.34 14.97 -12.25
CA VAL A 344 -3.75 15.33 -12.10
C VAL A 344 -3.85 16.86 -11.99
N GLY A 345 -4.81 17.45 -12.69
CA GLY A 345 -5.04 18.88 -12.75
C GLY A 345 -6.54 19.25 -12.75
N PRO A 346 -6.87 20.52 -13.00
CA PRO A 346 -8.24 21.05 -12.86
C PRO A 346 -9.25 20.50 -13.88
N TYR A 347 -8.78 19.73 -14.87
CA TYR A 347 -9.61 19.11 -15.90
C TYR A 347 -9.85 17.61 -15.64
N ASP A 348 -9.21 17.05 -14.62
CA ASP A 348 -9.43 15.68 -14.18
C ASP A 348 -10.62 15.61 -13.23
N GLY A 349 -11.37 14.51 -13.26
CA GLY A 349 -12.46 14.27 -12.32
C GLY A 349 -11.94 14.07 -10.89
N ASN A 350 -12.78 14.39 -9.90
CA ASN A 350 -12.47 14.12 -8.49
C ASN A 350 -12.09 12.65 -8.30
N GLN A 351 -11.01 12.41 -7.55
CA GLN A 351 -10.75 11.09 -6.99
C GLN A 351 -11.92 10.68 -6.08
N ASN A 352 -12.31 9.40 -6.09
CA ASN A 352 -13.49 8.89 -5.37
C ASN A 352 -14.82 9.59 -5.70
N ASN A 353 -15.16 9.74 -6.99
CA ASN A 353 -16.48 10.23 -7.36
C ASN A 353 -17.52 9.08 -7.36
N VAL A 354 -18.19 8.87 -6.23
CA VAL A 354 -19.29 7.89 -6.05
C VAL A 354 -20.67 8.41 -6.48
N ASP A 355 -20.75 9.58 -7.12
CA ASP A 355 -22.02 10.15 -7.60
C ASP A 355 -22.66 9.25 -8.67
N LYS A 356 -23.98 9.11 -8.61
CA LYS A 356 -24.78 8.37 -9.59
C LYS A 356 -24.96 9.15 -10.90
N GLU A 357 -24.78 10.46 -10.89
CA GLU A 357 -24.82 11.33 -12.08
C GLU A 357 -23.43 11.66 -12.64
N LYS A 358 -22.48 10.74 -12.43
CA LYS A 358 -21.07 10.88 -12.80
C LYS A 358 -20.86 11.23 -14.27
N LYS A 359 -20.36 12.43 -14.53
CA LYS A 359 -19.85 12.83 -15.84
C LYS A 359 -18.39 12.41 -15.98
N PHE A 360 -18.10 11.51 -16.91
CA PHE A 360 -16.73 11.12 -17.23
C PHE A 360 -16.08 12.09 -18.22
N TYR A 361 -14.85 12.48 -17.93
CA TYR A 361 -13.93 13.14 -18.86
C TYR A 361 -12.84 12.14 -19.29
N GLY A 362 -12.06 12.48 -20.31
CA GLY A 362 -10.90 11.66 -20.68
C GLY A 362 -9.91 11.56 -19.52
N ALA A 363 -9.34 10.38 -19.30
CA ALA A 363 -8.36 10.11 -18.26
C ALA A 363 -7.18 9.30 -18.82
N TRP A 364 -6.00 9.48 -18.23
CA TRP A 364 -4.86 8.60 -18.48
C TRP A 364 -5.01 7.28 -17.72
N GLU A 365 -4.30 6.25 -18.18
CA GLU A 365 -4.18 5.00 -17.43
C GLU A 365 -3.53 5.28 -16.06
N ARG A 366 -4.11 4.72 -15.00
CA ARG A 366 -3.56 4.83 -13.65
C ARG A 366 -2.50 3.76 -13.47
N ALA A 367 -1.23 4.16 -13.39
CA ALA A 367 -0.11 3.25 -13.18
C ALA A 367 -0.17 2.51 -11.84
N ILE A 368 0.57 1.40 -11.74
CA ILE A 368 0.83 0.73 -10.45
C ILE A 368 1.90 1.52 -9.70
N SER A 369 3.02 1.86 -10.35
CA SER A 369 3.98 2.84 -9.84
C SER A 369 3.51 4.25 -10.20
N VAL A 370 2.88 4.95 -9.26
CA VAL A 370 2.32 6.29 -9.53
C VAL A 370 3.11 7.38 -8.81
N PHE A 371 3.17 8.59 -9.38
CA PHE A 371 4.03 9.69 -8.91
C PHE A 371 3.74 10.21 -7.50
N TYR A 372 2.54 9.98 -6.98
CA TYR A 372 2.10 10.41 -5.64
C TYR A 372 2.15 9.27 -4.62
N GLN A 373 2.96 8.24 -4.91
CA GLN A 373 3.31 7.20 -3.94
C GLN A 373 4.12 7.78 -2.81
N GLY A 374 3.59 7.68 -1.60
CA GLY A 374 4.29 8.10 -0.41
C GLY A 374 5.34 7.08 0.02
N TYR A 375 4.96 5.80 0.03
CA TYR A 375 5.86 4.68 0.26
C TYR A 375 5.24 3.38 -0.26
N THR A 376 6.06 2.35 -0.39
CA THR A 376 5.62 0.99 -0.72
C THR A 376 6.31 0.00 0.20
N PHE A 377 5.60 -1.07 0.56
CA PHE A 377 6.18 -2.13 1.35
C PHE A 377 5.77 -3.54 0.93
N VAL A 378 6.63 -4.48 1.29
CA VAL A 378 6.34 -5.92 1.26
C VAL A 378 6.67 -6.49 2.63
N CYS A 379 5.65 -6.89 3.36
CA CYS A 379 5.81 -7.71 4.56
C CYS A 379 6.02 -9.16 4.13
N GLN A 380 6.92 -9.87 4.79
CA GLN A 380 7.28 -11.24 4.50
C GLN A 380 7.45 -12.02 5.79
N THR A 381 6.89 -13.24 5.83
CA THR A 381 7.12 -14.20 6.92
C THR A 381 7.77 -15.46 6.36
N ARG A 382 8.99 -15.77 6.82
CA ARG A 382 9.84 -16.84 6.28
C ARG A 382 9.83 -18.06 7.19
N PRO A 383 9.10 -19.15 6.87
CA PRO A 383 8.84 -20.23 7.82
C PRO A 383 10.08 -21.01 8.26
N LYS A 384 11.15 -21.01 7.46
CA LYS A 384 12.42 -21.71 7.74
C LYS A 384 13.45 -20.86 8.46
N ALA A 385 13.19 -19.56 8.65
CA ALA A 385 14.12 -18.66 9.31
C ALA A 385 13.99 -18.75 10.85
N PRO A 386 15.07 -18.45 11.61
CA PRO A 386 14.99 -18.32 13.06
C PRO A 386 13.89 -17.36 13.51
N GLU A 387 13.33 -17.59 14.71
CA GLU A 387 12.24 -16.77 15.26
C GLU A 387 12.53 -15.26 15.29
N ALA A 388 13.78 -14.86 15.49
CA ALA A 388 14.19 -13.44 15.53
C ALA A 388 14.16 -12.77 14.15
N THR A 389 14.36 -13.55 13.08
CA THR A 389 14.48 -13.05 11.69
C THR A 389 13.31 -13.51 10.80
N LYS A 390 12.35 -14.24 11.35
CA LYS A 390 11.20 -14.81 10.64
C LYS A 390 10.37 -13.74 9.91
N GLY A 391 10.07 -12.62 10.55
CA GLY A 391 9.30 -11.52 9.95
C GLY A 391 10.18 -10.38 9.45
N LEU A 392 9.88 -9.92 8.24
CA LEU A 392 10.56 -8.83 7.55
C LEU A 392 9.55 -7.86 6.94
N LEU A 393 9.81 -6.57 7.15
CA LEU A 393 9.23 -5.48 6.39
C LEU A 393 10.28 -4.97 5.40
N TRP A 394 10.04 -5.16 4.11
CA TRP A 394 10.79 -4.52 3.04
C TRP A 394 10.13 -3.18 2.74
N PHE A 395 10.76 -2.05 3.08
CA PHE A 395 10.17 -0.72 2.98
C PHE A 395 10.91 0.16 1.97
N GLY A 396 10.19 0.72 1.01
CA GLY A 396 10.68 1.68 0.03
C GLY A 396 9.99 3.04 0.22
N PRO A 397 10.71 4.10 0.61
CA PRO A 397 10.17 5.45 0.63
C PRO A 397 9.93 5.98 -0.79
N ASP A 398 8.89 6.79 -0.98
CA ASP A 398 8.53 7.43 -2.26
C ASP A 398 8.20 6.40 -3.38
N VAL A 399 8.24 6.82 -4.64
CA VAL A 399 7.78 6.07 -5.81
C VAL A 399 8.54 4.76 -5.99
N SER A 400 7.78 3.66 -6.14
CA SER A 400 8.32 2.29 -6.25
C SER A 400 9.38 2.13 -7.34
N TYR A 401 9.21 2.81 -8.49
CA TYR A 401 10.15 2.75 -9.60
C TYR A 401 11.57 3.20 -9.25
N THR A 402 11.69 4.21 -8.40
CA THR A 402 12.97 4.84 -8.01
C THR A 402 13.29 4.66 -6.53
N THR A 403 12.61 3.74 -5.83
CA THR A 403 12.91 3.42 -4.42
C THR A 403 13.81 2.21 -4.25
N VAL A 404 14.33 2.00 -3.04
CA VAL A 404 15.01 0.76 -2.63
C VAL A 404 14.25 0.16 -1.47
N PHE A 405 13.88 -1.11 -1.61
CA PHE A 405 13.23 -1.84 -0.54
C PHE A 405 14.25 -2.24 0.55
N THR A 406 14.30 -1.47 1.63
CA THR A 406 15.18 -1.71 2.78
C THR A 406 14.56 -2.73 3.75
N PRO A 407 15.30 -3.77 4.19
CA PRO A 407 14.78 -4.76 5.12
C PRO A 407 14.80 -4.29 6.58
N PHE A 408 13.65 -4.39 7.26
CA PHE A 408 13.46 -4.15 8.69
C PHE A 408 12.84 -5.39 9.34
N PHE A 409 13.49 -5.97 10.35
CA PHE A 409 12.93 -7.15 11.02
C PHE A 409 11.79 -6.79 11.96
N SER A 410 10.71 -7.58 11.97
CA SER A 410 9.50 -7.34 12.78
C SER A 410 9.77 -7.28 14.30
N LYS A 411 10.81 -7.98 14.76
CA LYS A 411 11.23 -8.02 16.18
C LYS A 411 12.32 -7.01 16.54
N MET A 412 12.69 -6.10 15.64
CA MET A 412 13.68 -5.06 15.98
C MET A 412 13.20 -4.16 17.12
N LEU A 413 14.15 -3.50 17.80
CA LEU A 413 13.86 -2.74 19.02
C LEU A 413 13.40 -1.30 18.74
N GLN A 414 13.77 -0.76 17.58
CA GLN A 414 13.48 0.61 17.14
C GLN A 414 13.80 0.75 15.66
N LEU A 415 13.25 1.76 14.99
CA LEU A 415 13.59 2.12 13.60
C LEU A 415 14.66 3.23 13.50
N PRO A 416 15.45 3.29 12.42
CA PRO A 416 16.35 4.40 12.15
C PRO A 416 15.59 5.73 12.06
N LYS A 417 16.10 6.77 12.75
CA LYS A 417 15.44 8.08 12.83
C LYS A 417 15.07 8.68 11.45
N PRO A 418 15.88 8.55 10.38
CA PRO A 418 15.51 9.10 9.08
C PRO A 418 14.24 8.51 8.45
N TYR A 419 13.88 7.26 8.74
CA TYR A 419 12.66 6.64 8.25
C TYR A 419 11.42 7.03 9.07
N GLN A 420 11.63 7.48 10.31
CA GLN A 420 10.57 7.92 11.22
C GLN A 420 10.37 9.44 11.25
N THR A 421 11.08 10.18 10.39
CA THR A 421 11.10 11.64 10.37
C THR A 421 10.88 12.11 8.95
N GLY A 422 10.06 13.14 8.80
CA GLY A 422 9.81 13.76 7.51
C GLY A 422 8.60 14.65 7.60
N SER A 423 8.55 15.65 6.74
CA SER A 423 7.35 16.44 6.46
C SER A 423 7.36 16.71 4.96
N PRO A 424 6.27 16.48 4.23
CA PRO A 424 6.19 16.82 2.81
C PRO A 424 6.20 18.34 2.59
N GLN A 425 5.99 19.15 3.63
CA GLN A 425 5.92 20.61 3.55
C GLN A 425 7.29 21.28 3.63
N HIS A 426 8.31 20.59 4.15
CA HIS A 426 9.65 21.15 4.37
C HIS A 426 10.73 20.14 4.02
N PHE A 427 11.55 20.47 3.03
CA PHE A 427 12.70 19.67 2.64
C PHE A 427 13.65 19.43 3.81
N SER A 428 14.14 18.18 3.95
CA SER A 428 15.12 17.84 4.97
C SER A 428 15.97 16.63 4.59
N PHE A 429 17.29 16.82 4.56
CA PHE A 429 18.27 15.72 4.44
C PHE A 429 18.23 14.72 5.61
N LYS A 430 17.50 15.03 6.68
CA LYS A 430 17.28 14.11 7.81
C LYS A 430 16.15 13.11 7.56
N SER A 431 15.34 13.31 6.52
CA SER A 431 14.24 12.41 6.14
C SER A 431 14.70 11.46 5.06
N ALA A 432 14.46 10.17 5.23
CA ALA A 432 14.68 9.17 4.19
C ALA A 432 13.86 9.50 2.94
N TRP A 433 12.57 9.82 3.11
CA TRP A 433 11.65 10.13 2.03
C TRP A 433 12.17 11.23 1.09
N TRP A 434 12.72 12.32 1.63
CA TRP A 434 13.25 13.43 0.81
C TRP A 434 14.46 13.06 -0.05
N HIS A 435 15.27 12.05 0.32
CA HIS A 435 16.35 11.59 -0.55
C HIS A 435 15.80 10.84 -1.77
N PHE A 436 14.74 10.06 -1.58
CA PHE A 436 14.09 9.33 -2.67
C PHE A 436 13.27 10.26 -3.56
N ASP A 437 12.45 11.13 -2.96
CA ASP A 437 11.64 12.12 -3.69
C ASP A 437 12.51 13.06 -4.54
N LEU A 438 13.61 13.58 -3.98
CA LEU A 438 14.51 14.47 -4.72
C LEU A 438 15.13 13.77 -5.94
N LEU A 439 15.64 12.55 -5.75
CA LEU A 439 16.22 11.77 -6.84
C LEU A 439 15.17 11.42 -7.90
N GLY A 440 13.99 10.96 -7.47
CA GLY A 440 12.88 10.58 -8.35
C GLY A 440 12.40 11.76 -9.20
N ASN A 441 12.22 12.93 -8.59
CA ASN A 441 11.84 14.15 -9.30
C ASN A 441 12.95 14.63 -10.25
N TRP A 442 14.21 14.64 -9.82
CA TRP A 442 15.33 15.03 -10.69
C TRP A 442 15.46 14.08 -11.89
N ALA A 443 15.24 12.79 -11.68
CA ALA A 443 15.33 11.77 -12.72
C ALA A 443 14.45 12.09 -13.93
N ARG A 444 13.33 12.80 -13.73
CA ARG A 444 12.35 13.11 -14.79
C ARG A 444 12.91 13.97 -15.92
N LEU A 445 13.94 14.77 -15.66
CA LEU A 445 14.61 15.58 -16.69
C LEU A 445 15.23 14.74 -17.81
N ASN A 446 15.61 13.49 -17.51
CA ASN A 446 16.09 12.52 -18.50
C ASN A 446 15.70 11.09 -18.09
N PHE A 447 14.40 10.89 -17.86
CA PHE A 447 13.84 9.76 -17.12
C PHE A 447 14.41 8.40 -17.54
N LYS A 448 14.23 8.00 -18.81
CA LYS A 448 14.70 6.71 -19.31
C LYS A 448 16.20 6.53 -19.09
N ARG A 449 17.02 7.57 -19.30
CA ARG A 449 18.47 7.40 -19.21
C ARG A 449 18.95 7.32 -17.77
N MET A 450 18.54 8.26 -16.92
CA MET A 450 18.92 8.28 -15.50
C MET A 450 18.44 7.00 -14.81
N THR A 451 17.23 6.54 -15.13
CA THR A 451 16.68 5.32 -14.51
C THR A 451 17.38 4.05 -14.98
N GLU A 452 17.59 3.86 -16.28
CA GLU A 452 18.20 2.62 -16.81
C GLU A 452 19.72 2.53 -16.57
N VAL A 453 20.44 3.65 -16.66
CA VAL A 453 21.92 3.67 -16.57
C VAL A 453 22.42 3.75 -15.14
N ASP A 454 21.72 4.44 -14.25
CA ASP A 454 22.25 4.79 -12.94
C ASP A 454 21.37 4.26 -11.80
N ILE A 455 20.07 4.60 -11.78
CA ILE A 455 19.19 4.32 -10.64
C ILE A 455 18.90 2.82 -10.50
N LYS A 456 18.39 2.16 -11.55
CA LYS A 456 18.04 0.73 -11.49
C LYS A 456 19.25 -0.18 -11.21
N PRO A 457 20.45 0.06 -11.78
CA PRO A 457 21.64 -0.67 -11.37
C PRO A 457 21.96 -0.55 -9.88
N ALA A 458 21.97 0.67 -9.33
CA ALA A 458 22.21 0.89 -7.89
C ALA A 458 21.12 0.25 -7.02
N GLN A 459 19.85 0.41 -7.41
CA GLN A 459 18.69 -0.21 -6.78
C GLN A 459 18.86 -1.74 -6.66
N ARG A 460 19.16 -2.41 -7.78
CA ARG A 460 19.31 -3.87 -7.81
C ARG A 460 20.48 -4.35 -6.95
N GLU A 461 21.58 -3.60 -6.93
CA GLU A 461 22.73 -3.95 -6.11
C GLU A 461 22.41 -3.87 -4.61
N LEU A 462 21.79 -2.76 -4.17
CA LEU A 462 21.39 -2.59 -2.78
C LEU A 462 20.35 -3.63 -2.32
N GLU A 463 19.37 -3.96 -3.17
CA GLU A 463 18.35 -4.97 -2.84
C GLU A 463 18.93 -6.37 -2.76
N ARG A 464 19.85 -6.74 -3.65
CA ARG A 464 20.58 -8.02 -3.58
C ARG A 464 21.45 -8.09 -2.34
N LYS A 465 22.16 -7.02 -2.00
CA LYS A 465 22.93 -6.92 -0.76
C LYS A 465 22.03 -7.07 0.46
N GLY A 466 20.85 -6.44 0.46
CA GLY A 466 19.83 -6.59 1.50
C GLY A 466 19.37 -8.04 1.69
N LEU A 467 19.01 -8.72 0.59
CA LEU A 467 18.62 -10.14 0.61
C LEU A 467 19.74 -11.05 1.13
N ALA A 468 20.97 -10.88 0.63
CA ALA A 468 22.12 -11.65 1.08
C ALA A 468 22.41 -11.41 2.57
N GLY A 469 22.30 -10.15 3.02
CA GLY A 469 22.48 -9.74 4.41
C GLY A 469 21.43 -10.36 5.33
N VAL A 470 20.16 -10.40 4.92
CA VAL A 470 19.08 -11.07 5.64
C VAL A 470 19.39 -12.56 5.87
N LEU A 471 19.81 -13.28 4.81
CA LEU A 471 20.18 -14.70 4.94
C LEU A 471 21.44 -14.92 5.78
N ALA A 472 22.38 -13.98 5.76
CA ALA A 472 23.54 -14.01 6.66
C ALA A 472 23.12 -13.79 8.11
N MET A 473 22.16 -12.90 8.36
CA MET A 473 21.61 -12.64 9.69
C MET A 473 20.92 -13.86 10.27
N ASP A 474 20.21 -14.66 9.47
CA ASP A 474 19.62 -15.93 9.92
C ASP A 474 20.68 -16.86 10.54
N ARG A 475 21.86 -16.93 9.94
CA ARG A 475 22.97 -17.72 10.49
C ARG A 475 23.59 -17.06 11.72
N ALA A 476 23.71 -15.74 11.72
CA ALA A 476 24.36 -14.97 12.78
C ALA A 476 23.56 -14.96 14.09
N VAL A 477 22.23 -15.07 14.03
CA VAL A 477 21.37 -15.12 15.22
C VAL A 477 21.06 -16.54 15.71
N ALA A 478 21.48 -17.56 14.96
CA ALA A 478 21.23 -18.95 15.31
C ALA A 478 21.87 -19.28 16.68
N GLY A 479 21.06 -19.69 17.65
CA GLY A 479 21.51 -20.06 18.99
C GLY A 479 21.74 -18.89 19.96
N LEU A 480 21.51 -17.63 19.54
CA LEU A 480 21.52 -16.49 20.45
C LEU A 480 20.25 -16.45 21.33
N SER A 481 20.34 -15.78 22.48
CA SER A 481 19.14 -15.44 23.24
C SER A 481 18.26 -14.44 22.47
N GLU A 482 16.97 -14.36 22.81
CA GLU A 482 16.06 -13.42 22.15
C GLU A 482 16.56 -11.97 22.24
N ALA A 483 17.05 -11.55 23.40
CA ALA A 483 17.56 -10.19 23.60
C ALA A 483 18.77 -9.88 22.71
N GLU A 484 19.75 -10.78 22.65
CA GLU A 484 20.95 -10.62 21.81
C GLU A 484 20.59 -10.65 20.32
N ALA A 485 19.71 -11.56 19.91
CA ALA A 485 19.22 -11.65 18.54
C ALA A 485 18.50 -10.36 18.12
N ARG A 486 17.60 -9.84 18.97
CA ARG A 486 16.89 -8.57 18.73
C ARG A 486 17.82 -7.38 18.61
N GLN A 487 18.89 -7.34 19.41
CA GLN A 487 19.91 -6.31 19.27
C GLN A 487 20.66 -6.43 17.93
N ARG A 488 21.09 -7.64 17.55
CA ARG A 488 21.81 -7.87 16.28
C ARG A 488 20.99 -7.55 15.04
N ILE A 489 19.73 -7.95 14.98
CA ILE A 489 18.84 -7.62 13.86
C ILE A 489 18.56 -6.11 13.78
N THR A 490 18.52 -5.41 14.92
CA THR A 490 18.35 -3.96 14.97
C THR A 490 19.59 -3.26 14.41
N GLU A 491 20.78 -3.64 14.86
CA GLU A 491 22.06 -3.12 14.35
C GLU A 491 22.21 -3.35 12.84
N PHE A 492 21.88 -4.54 12.35
CA PHE A 492 21.88 -4.86 10.93
C PHE A 492 20.97 -3.94 10.12
N SER A 493 19.72 -3.77 10.58
CA SER A 493 18.72 -2.96 9.87
C SER A 493 19.13 -1.48 9.84
N PHE A 494 19.79 -0.99 10.90
CA PHE A 494 20.37 0.36 10.95
C PHE A 494 21.49 0.54 9.93
N ASN A 495 22.41 -0.42 9.85
CA ASN A 495 23.51 -0.36 8.90
C ASN A 495 23.01 -0.40 7.45
N GLN A 496 22.06 -1.30 7.13
CA GLN A 496 21.49 -1.36 5.79
C GLN A 496 20.71 -0.10 5.43
N ALA A 497 19.90 0.44 6.34
CA ALA A 497 19.23 1.71 6.14
C ALA A 497 20.22 2.86 5.90
N GLY A 498 21.32 2.91 6.66
CA GLY A 498 22.38 3.91 6.49
C GLY A 498 23.08 3.80 5.13
N ASP A 499 23.44 2.58 4.72
CA ASP A 499 24.07 2.32 3.42
C ASP A 499 23.15 2.73 2.26
N VAL A 500 21.88 2.37 2.33
CA VAL A 500 20.88 2.75 1.30
C VAL A 500 20.76 4.27 1.21
N LEU A 501 20.59 4.97 2.35
CA LEU A 501 20.42 6.42 2.36
C LEU A 501 21.67 7.18 1.87
N ASN A 502 22.86 6.76 2.31
CA ASN A 502 24.10 7.37 1.84
C ASN A 502 24.28 7.15 0.33
N THR A 503 24.02 5.93 -0.16
CA THR A 503 24.10 5.62 -1.59
C THR A 503 23.10 6.46 -2.40
N TRP A 504 21.85 6.59 -1.92
CA TRP A 504 20.82 7.38 -2.63
C TRP A 504 21.14 8.87 -2.65
N ARG A 505 21.64 9.42 -1.53
CA ARG A 505 22.10 10.80 -1.45
C ARG A 505 23.24 11.06 -2.43
N ASP A 506 24.28 10.22 -2.39
CA ASP A 506 25.48 10.42 -3.21
C ASP A 506 25.12 10.27 -4.70
N LEU A 507 24.30 9.27 -5.04
CA LEU A 507 23.75 9.11 -6.39
C LEU A 507 22.95 10.35 -6.84
N THR A 508 22.17 10.97 -5.96
CA THR A 508 21.44 12.20 -6.28
C THR A 508 22.40 13.32 -6.71
N PHE A 509 23.47 13.54 -5.94
CA PHE A 509 24.47 14.57 -6.28
C PHE A 509 25.26 14.23 -7.54
N ASP A 510 25.56 12.95 -7.77
CA ASP A 510 26.18 12.50 -9.00
C ASP A 510 25.27 12.77 -10.21
N LEU A 511 23.97 12.49 -10.11
CA LEU A 511 23.00 12.76 -11.19
C LEU A 511 22.78 14.25 -11.43
N LEU A 512 22.81 15.08 -10.38
CA LEU A 512 22.77 16.54 -10.50
C LEU A 512 23.95 17.06 -11.33
N ALA A 513 25.17 16.60 -11.03
CA ALA A 513 26.37 17.01 -11.76
C ALA A 513 26.44 16.40 -13.17
N LYS A 514 26.11 15.11 -13.30
CA LYS A 514 26.22 14.34 -14.54
C LYS A 514 25.24 14.81 -15.61
N TYR A 515 24.05 15.29 -15.23
CA TYR A 515 22.99 15.63 -16.18
C TYR A 515 22.57 17.10 -16.17
N SER A 516 23.48 18.00 -15.79
CA SER A 516 23.22 19.45 -15.79
C SER A 516 22.93 20.00 -17.19
N ASP A 517 21.99 20.93 -17.28
CA ASP A 517 21.75 21.80 -18.45
C ASP A 517 21.54 21.07 -19.79
N GLY A 518 21.02 19.82 -19.75
CA GLY A 518 20.80 19.01 -20.94
C GLY A 518 22.07 18.33 -21.50
N TYR A 519 23.14 18.27 -20.73
CA TYR A 519 24.38 17.57 -21.07
C TYR A 519 24.51 16.23 -20.34
N ILE A 520 25.50 15.46 -20.76
CA ILE A 520 26.11 14.38 -19.98
C ILE A 520 27.54 14.80 -19.70
N ASN A 521 27.83 15.05 -18.42
CA ASN A 521 29.14 15.43 -17.92
C ASN A 521 29.76 14.26 -17.16
N LEU A 522 30.78 13.63 -17.75
CA LEU A 522 31.52 12.54 -17.11
C LEU A 522 32.95 13.01 -16.78
N PRO A 523 33.52 12.58 -15.65
CA PRO A 523 34.89 12.92 -15.28
C PRO A 523 35.90 12.59 -16.40
N GLY A 524 36.76 13.55 -16.72
CA GLY A 524 37.82 13.37 -17.73
C GLY A 524 37.34 13.38 -19.19
N THR A 525 36.08 13.74 -19.46
CA THR A 525 35.54 13.87 -20.82
C THR A 525 34.93 15.25 -21.04
N GLU A 526 34.87 15.71 -22.30
CA GLU A 526 34.08 16.88 -22.65
C GLU A 526 32.58 16.60 -22.44
N ALA A 527 31.85 17.61 -21.97
CA ALA A 527 30.41 17.51 -21.78
C ALA A 527 29.70 17.23 -23.11
N ARG A 528 28.89 16.17 -23.14
CA ARG A 528 28.17 15.74 -24.34
C ARG A 528 26.74 16.24 -24.33
N ALA A 529 26.35 17.06 -25.31
CA ALA A 529 24.96 17.46 -25.48
C ALA A 529 24.06 16.24 -25.70
N VAL A 530 22.95 16.16 -24.97
CA VAL A 530 21.98 15.07 -25.10
C VAL A 530 21.08 15.29 -26.31
N GLY A 531 20.52 16.49 -26.42
CA GLY A 531 19.54 16.86 -27.45
C GLY A 531 18.23 16.06 -27.36
N TYR A 532 17.26 16.40 -28.20
CA TYR A 532 16.00 15.67 -28.30
C TYR A 532 16.09 14.56 -29.36
N PRO A 533 15.42 13.42 -29.17
CA PRO A 533 15.33 12.38 -30.20
C PRO A 533 14.64 12.91 -31.47
N ALA A 534 15.05 12.42 -32.64
CA ALA A 534 14.50 12.84 -33.93
C ALA A 534 12.97 12.72 -34.01
N GLN A 535 12.38 11.67 -33.42
CA GLN A 535 10.94 11.49 -33.36
C GLN A 535 10.24 12.63 -32.58
N TRP A 536 10.86 13.12 -31.51
CA TRP A 536 10.35 14.25 -30.74
C TRP A 536 10.46 15.55 -31.54
N LEU A 537 11.62 15.80 -32.14
CA LEU A 537 11.86 16.98 -33.00
C LEU A 537 10.84 17.08 -34.15
N ASN A 538 10.51 15.95 -34.77
CA ASN A 538 9.49 15.90 -35.82
C ASN A 538 8.09 16.27 -35.32
N ARG A 539 7.79 16.02 -34.03
CA ARG A 539 6.50 16.34 -33.41
C ARG A 539 6.40 17.78 -32.92
N THR A 540 7.52 18.41 -32.58
CA THR A 540 7.54 19.78 -32.04
C THR A 540 7.64 20.86 -33.11
N GLY A 541 7.58 20.50 -34.39
CA GLY A 541 7.75 21.45 -35.48
C GLY A 541 9.18 21.98 -35.61
N TYR A 542 10.17 21.32 -34.98
CA TYR A 542 11.57 21.73 -35.02
C TYR A 542 12.11 21.89 -36.45
N GLY A 543 11.68 21.00 -37.36
CA GLY A 543 12.06 21.07 -38.78
C GLY A 543 11.55 22.32 -39.51
N ASN A 544 10.57 23.03 -38.96
CA ASN A 544 10.05 24.29 -39.50
C ASN A 544 10.71 25.52 -38.87
N GLY A 545 11.75 25.33 -38.04
CA GLY A 545 12.53 26.42 -37.50
C GLY A 545 13.17 27.27 -38.60
N PRO A 546 13.44 28.56 -38.34
CA PRO A 546 13.98 29.46 -39.36
C PRO A 546 15.36 28.98 -39.82
N THR A 547 15.48 28.67 -41.11
CA THR A 547 16.77 28.37 -41.75
C THR A 547 17.33 29.56 -42.53
N THR A 548 16.55 30.64 -42.65
CA THR A 548 16.88 31.88 -43.36
C THR A 548 16.31 33.06 -42.58
N TYR A 549 16.89 34.25 -42.77
CA TYR A 549 16.34 35.51 -42.25
C TYR A 549 15.11 36.01 -43.02
N ASP A 550 14.87 35.44 -44.20
CA ASP A 550 13.68 35.74 -44.99
C ASP A 550 12.45 35.23 -44.24
N MET A 551 11.74 36.15 -43.59
CA MET A 551 10.46 35.86 -42.94
C MET A 551 9.46 35.44 -44.02
N LYS A 552 9.08 34.16 -44.03
CA LYS A 552 7.91 33.66 -44.75
C LYS A 552 6.79 33.36 -43.78
#